data_AF-Q3TUY1-F1
#
_entry.id   AF-Q3TUY1-F1
#
_cell.length_a   1.000
_cell.length_b   1.000
_cell.length_c   1.000
_cell.angle_alpha   90.00
_cell.angle_beta   90.00
_cell.angle_gamma   90.00
#
_symmetry.space_group_name_H-M   'P 1'
#
loop_
_entity.id
_entity.type
_entity.pdbx_description
1 polymer ?
#
loop_
_entity_poly.entity_id
_entity_poly.type
_entity_poly.pdbx_seq_one_letter_code
_entity_poly.pdbx_strand_id
1 'polypeptide(L)'
;LNSEFCFILKVPFESEDNQGIVYAWVGRASDPDEAKLAEDILNTMFDASYSKQVINEGEEPENFFWVGIGAQKPYDDDAEYMKHTRLFRCSNEKGYFAVTEKCSDFCQDDLADDDIMLLDNGQEVYMWVGTQTSQVEIKLSLKACQVYIQHTRSKEHERPRRLRLVRKGNEQRAFTRCFHAWSTFRQAPA
;
A
#
# COMPACT_ATOMS: atom_id res chain seq x y z
N LEU A 1 10.57 -0.52 2.49
CA LEU A 1 10.34 -1.10 3.82
C LEU A 1 9.40 -0.18 4.59
N ASN A 2 9.00 -0.59 5.79
CA ASN A 2 8.35 0.26 6.78
C ASN A 2 8.69 -0.30 8.16
N SER A 3 9.11 0.54 9.10
CA SER A 3 9.54 0.12 10.45
C SER A 3 8.46 -0.57 11.29
N GLU A 4 7.18 -0.38 10.99
CA GLU A 4 6.07 -1.06 11.69
C GLU A 4 5.74 -2.46 11.13
N PHE A 5 6.40 -2.93 10.05
CA PHE A 5 6.12 -4.22 9.44
C PHE A 5 7.32 -5.15 9.40
N CYS A 6 7.04 -6.43 9.15
CA CYS A 6 8.04 -7.43 8.78
C CYS A 6 8.00 -7.73 7.27
N PHE A 7 9.17 -7.99 6.68
CA PHE A 7 9.29 -8.31 5.25
C PHE A 7 10.13 -9.56 5.03
N ILE A 8 9.77 -10.38 4.04
CA ILE A 8 10.59 -11.49 3.59
C ILE A 8 11.24 -11.14 2.26
N LEU A 9 12.57 -11.20 2.21
CA LEU A 9 13.36 -10.94 1.01
C LEU A 9 14.11 -12.20 0.59
N LYS A 10 13.79 -12.73 -0.60
CA LYS A 10 14.57 -13.78 -1.24
C LYS A 10 15.61 -13.16 -2.17
N VAL A 11 16.89 -13.41 -1.89
CA VAL A 11 18.04 -13.00 -2.71
C VAL A 11 18.64 -14.23 -3.37
N PRO A 12 18.37 -14.49 -4.66
CA PRO A 12 18.97 -15.61 -5.38
C PRO A 12 20.46 -15.34 -5.65
N PHE A 13 21.26 -16.40 -5.66
CA PHE A 13 22.61 -16.37 -6.21
C PHE A 13 22.58 -16.68 -7.71
N GLU A 14 23.52 -16.13 -8.46
CA GLU A 14 23.74 -16.47 -9.87
C GLU A 14 24.41 -17.86 -9.98
N SER A 15 23.74 -18.92 -9.53
CA SER A 15 24.19 -20.30 -9.65
C SER A 15 23.09 -21.21 -10.20
N GLU A 16 23.49 -22.24 -10.95
CA GLU A 16 22.58 -23.20 -11.61
C GLU A 16 21.70 -23.98 -10.60
N ASP A 17 22.12 -24.03 -9.34
CA ASP A 17 21.45 -24.78 -8.26
C ASP A 17 20.32 -24.02 -7.57
N ASN A 18 19.96 -22.82 -8.05
CA ASN A 18 18.86 -22.01 -7.50
C ASN A 18 19.04 -21.71 -5.98
N GLN A 19 20.30 -21.64 -5.53
CA GLN A 19 20.67 -21.34 -4.14
C GLN A 19 20.57 -19.83 -3.88
N GLY A 20 20.39 -19.45 -2.62
CA GLY A 20 20.29 -18.04 -2.24
C GLY A 20 20.15 -17.84 -0.74
N ILE A 21 20.02 -16.58 -0.34
CA ILE A 21 19.72 -16.18 1.03
C ILE A 21 18.28 -15.67 1.09
N VAL A 22 17.55 -16.08 2.12
CA VAL A 22 16.23 -15.53 2.42
C VAL A 22 16.32 -14.82 3.77
N TYR A 23 15.99 -13.54 3.77
CA TYR A 23 15.94 -12.71 4.96
C TYR A 23 14.50 -12.56 5.45
N ALA A 24 14.27 -12.71 6.75
CA ALA A 24 13.13 -12.08 7.43
C ALA A 24 13.64 -10.79 8.06
N TRP A 25 13.28 -9.66 7.47
CA TRP A 25 13.58 -8.34 8.00
C TRP A 25 12.48 -7.94 8.99
N VAL A 26 12.87 -7.62 10.22
CA VAL A 26 12.00 -7.24 11.33
C VAL A 26 12.16 -5.74 11.59
N GLY A 27 11.10 -4.99 11.35
CA GLY A 27 11.08 -3.55 11.61
C GLY A 27 11.20 -3.24 13.09
N ARG A 28 11.85 -2.12 13.45
CA ARG A 28 12.08 -1.78 14.86
C ARG A 28 10.80 -1.50 15.66
N ALA A 29 9.71 -1.21 14.98
CA ALA A 29 8.40 -0.90 15.55
C ALA A 29 7.34 -1.97 15.21
N SER A 30 7.73 -3.11 14.63
CA SER A 30 6.80 -4.19 14.30
C SER A 30 6.26 -4.89 15.55
N ASP A 31 5.06 -5.43 15.44
CA ASP A 31 4.47 -6.24 16.51
C ASP A 31 5.27 -7.54 16.72
N PRO A 32 5.55 -7.96 17.98
CA PRO A 32 6.28 -9.20 18.26
C PRO A 32 5.64 -10.46 17.69
N ASP A 33 4.30 -10.53 17.62
CA ASP A 33 3.59 -11.66 17.04
C ASP A 33 3.75 -11.68 15.51
N GLU A 34 3.82 -10.51 14.86
CA GLU A 34 4.14 -10.41 13.43
C GLU A 34 5.59 -10.82 13.14
N ALA A 35 6.54 -10.42 14.00
CA ALA A 35 7.94 -10.83 13.87
C ALA A 35 8.10 -12.35 13.96
N LYS A 36 7.41 -12.97 14.93
CA LYS A 36 7.37 -14.43 15.07
C LYS A 36 6.72 -15.09 13.86
N LEU A 37 5.60 -14.56 13.37
CA LEU A 37 4.94 -15.05 12.17
C LEU A 37 5.87 -14.97 10.94
N ALA A 38 6.62 -13.89 10.79
CA ALA A 38 7.58 -13.74 9.69
C ALA A 38 8.70 -14.79 9.76
N GLU A 39 9.21 -15.08 10.97
CA GLU A 39 10.17 -16.16 11.18
C GLU A 39 9.57 -17.55 10.87
N ASP A 40 8.33 -17.81 11.29
CA ASP A 40 7.63 -19.06 10.98
C ASP A 40 7.42 -19.22 9.46
N ILE A 41 7.04 -18.15 8.76
CA ILE A 41 6.90 -18.14 7.29
C ILE A 41 8.27 -18.38 6.63
N LEU A 42 9.35 -17.73 7.09
CA LEU A 42 10.71 -17.94 6.61
C LEU A 42 11.12 -19.42 6.73
N ASN A 43 10.77 -20.05 7.85
CA ASN A 43 11.13 -21.44 8.12
C ASN A 43 10.30 -22.45 7.33
N THR A 44 9.02 -22.14 7.07
CA THR A 44 8.07 -23.07 6.43
C THR A 44 7.99 -22.95 4.91
N MET A 45 8.08 -21.74 4.35
CA MET A 45 7.88 -21.50 2.92
C MET A 45 9.10 -21.80 2.05
N PHE A 46 10.30 -21.82 2.63
CA PHE A 46 11.56 -21.95 1.90
C PHE A 46 12.27 -23.25 2.26
N ASP A 47 12.81 -23.93 1.25
CA ASP A 47 13.53 -25.18 1.43
C ASP A 47 14.83 -25.01 2.24
N ALA A 48 15.34 -26.11 2.79
CA ALA A 48 16.60 -26.14 3.53
C ALA A 48 17.85 -25.82 2.68
N SER A 49 17.71 -25.76 1.35
CA SER A 49 18.76 -25.33 0.43
C SER A 49 19.06 -23.83 0.50
N TYR A 50 18.13 -23.02 1.02
CA TYR A 50 18.33 -21.59 1.22
C TYR A 50 18.98 -21.30 2.57
N SER A 51 19.93 -20.37 2.61
CA SER A 51 20.39 -19.78 3.86
C SER A 51 19.30 -18.85 4.39
N LYS A 52 18.77 -19.11 5.58
CA LYS A 52 17.69 -18.33 6.19
C LYS A 52 18.25 -17.46 7.31
N GLN A 53 17.93 -16.18 7.32
CA GLN A 53 18.41 -15.24 8.34
C GLN A 53 17.30 -14.29 8.77
N VAL A 54 17.10 -14.16 10.07
CA VAL A 54 16.29 -13.08 10.64
C VAL A 54 17.23 -11.90 10.89
N ILE A 55 16.86 -10.71 10.44
CA ILE A 55 17.65 -9.48 10.60
C ILE A 55 16.75 -8.38 11.14
N ASN A 56 17.27 -7.59 12.08
CA ASN A 56 16.55 -6.44 12.60
C ASN A 56 16.86 -5.19 11.76
N GLU A 57 15.92 -4.25 11.74
CA GLU A 57 16.15 -2.92 11.18
C GLU A 57 17.43 -2.26 11.73
N GLY A 58 18.30 -1.81 10.83
CA GLY A 58 19.61 -1.23 11.17
C GLY A 58 20.76 -2.24 11.26
N GLU A 59 20.47 -3.54 11.21
CA GLU A 59 21.47 -4.63 11.18
C GLU A 59 21.57 -5.27 9.77
N GLU A 60 21.14 -4.56 8.73
CA GLU A 60 21.09 -5.12 7.37
C GLU A 60 22.51 -5.29 6.76
N PRO A 61 22.84 -6.47 6.22
CA PRO A 61 24.12 -6.67 5.54
C PRO A 61 24.25 -5.83 4.25
N GLU A 62 25.26 -4.98 4.17
CA GLU A 62 25.45 -4.07 3.03
C GLU A 62 25.57 -4.78 1.68
N ASN A 63 26.31 -5.89 1.62
CA ASN A 63 26.71 -6.53 0.36
C ASN A 63 25.60 -7.36 -0.33
N PHE A 64 24.56 -7.74 0.39
CA PHE A 64 23.55 -8.69 -0.13
C PHE A 64 22.12 -8.17 -0.01
N PHE A 65 21.76 -7.56 1.12
CA PHE A 65 20.39 -7.13 1.35
C PHE A 65 20.02 -5.93 0.46
N TRP A 66 20.81 -4.86 0.53
CA TRP A 66 20.54 -3.64 -0.24
C TRP A 66 20.77 -3.84 -1.74
N VAL A 67 21.73 -4.68 -2.11
CA VAL A 67 21.95 -5.09 -3.50
C VAL A 67 20.74 -5.90 -4.01
N GLY A 68 20.22 -6.83 -3.20
CA GLY A 68 19.07 -7.66 -3.55
C GLY A 68 17.78 -6.88 -3.82
N ILE A 69 17.62 -5.71 -3.20
CA ILE A 69 16.50 -4.78 -3.47
C ILE A 69 16.89 -3.60 -4.37
N GLY A 70 18.09 -3.63 -4.94
CA GLY A 70 18.64 -2.65 -5.87
C GLY A 70 19.44 -1.52 -5.22
N ALA A 71 18.91 -0.87 -4.18
CA ALA A 71 19.65 0.13 -3.41
C ALA A 71 18.95 0.45 -2.08
N GLN A 72 19.72 0.92 -1.10
CA GLN A 72 19.16 1.56 0.09
C GLN A 72 18.48 2.88 -0.29
N LYS A 73 17.21 3.01 0.06
CA LYS A 73 16.40 4.22 -0.14
C LYS A 73 15.70 4.57 1.16
N PRO A 74 15.35 5.85 1.37
CA PRO A 74 14.49 6.24 2.47
C PRO A 74 13.18 5.43 2.45
N TYR A 75 12.75 4.99 3.62
CA TYR A 75 11.49 4.30 3.82
C TYR A 75 10.73 4.91 5.00
N ASP A 76 9.42 4.66 5.05
CA ASP A 76 8.54 5.17 6.10
C ASP A 76 8.86 4.48 7.44
N ASP A 77 8.82 5.20 8.56
CA ASP A 77 9.08 4.65 9.89
C ASP A 77 7.86 4.62 10.82
N ASP A 78 6.70 5.02 10.30
CA ASP A 78 5.38 4.92 10.92
C ASP A 78 4.37 4.31 9.94
N ALA A 79 3.30 3.74 10.50
CA ALA A 79 2.13 3.28 9.76
C ALA A 79 0.83 3.88 10.29
N GLU A 80 0.87 5.06 10.92
CA GLU A 80 -0.32 5.67 11.54
C GLU A 80 -1.43 5.92 10.51
N TYR A 81 -1.05 6.18 9.25
CA TYR A 81 -1.99 6.32 8.15
C TYR A 81 -2.95 5.10 8.03
N MET A 82 -2.50 3.88 8.31
CA MET A 82 -3.35 2.68 8.22
C MET A 82 -4.55 2.73 9.16
N LYS A 83 -4.40 3.34 10.35
CA LYS A 83 -5.48 3.48 11.34
C LYS A 83 -6.62 4.36 10.85
N HIS A 84 -6.35 5.22 9.87
CA HIS A 84 -7.30 6.15 9.29
C HIS A 84 -7.66 5.83 7.84
N THR A 85 -6.98 4.86 7.22
CA THR A 85 -7.10 4.64 5.79
C THR A 85 -8.46 4.06 5.45
N ARG A 86 -9.20 4.76 4.59
CA ARG A 86 -10.53 4.36 4.13
C ARG A 86 -10.64 4.59 2.62
N LEU A 87 -11.16 3.60 1.91
CA LEU A 87 -11.35 3.64 0.47
C LEU A 87 -12.84 3.63 0.13
N PHE A 88 -13.27 4.57 -0.69
CA PHE A 88 -14.65 4.65 -1.19
C PHE A 88 -14.65 4.59 -2.71
N ARG A 89 -15.58 3.83 -3.28
CA ARG A 89 -15.89 3.82 -4.72
C ARG A 89 -17.03 4.76 -5.00
N CYS A 90 -16.84 5.67 -5.94
CA CYS A 90 -17.85 6.57 -6.49
C CYS A 90 -18.18 6.12 -7.91
N SER A 91 -19.37 5.57 -8.11
CA SER A 91 -19.78 4.95 -9.37
C SER A 91 -21.23 5.25 -9.70
N ASN A 92 -21.59 5.24 -10.98
CA ASN A 92 -22.97 5.28 -11.46
C ASN A 92 -23.47 3.95 -12.06
N GLU A 93 -22.71 2.85 -11.92
CA GLU A 93 -22.98 1.54 -12.56
C GLU A 93 -24.41 1.01 -12.30
N LYS A 94 -25.04 1.41 -11.19
CA LYS A 94 -26.39 0.99 -10.79
C LYS A 94 -27.50 1.83 -11.43
N GLY A 95 -27.17 2.71 -12.37
CA GLY A 95 -28.06 3.69 -12.98
C GLY A 95 -28.27 4.96 -12.14
N TYR A 96 -27.62 5.07 -10.98
CA TYR A 96 -27.58 6.26 -10.13
C TYR A 96 -26.22 6.38 -9.47
N PHE A 97 -25.82 7.61 -9.14
CA PHE A 97 -24.56 7.87 -8.45
C PHE A 97 -24.62 7.38 -7.00
N ALA A 98 -23.68 6.51 -6.63
CA ALA A 98 -23.54 5.98 -5.29
C ALA A 98 -22.08 6.07 -4.82
N VAL A 99 -21.92 6.26 -3.51
CA VAL A 99 -20.63 6.17 -2.83
C VAL A 99 -20.68 4.98 -1.89
N THR A 100 -19.82 4.00 -2.10
CA THR A 100 -19.73 2.79 -1.27
C THR A 100 -18.34 2.64 -0.70
N GLU A 101 -18.25 2.41 0.60
CA GLU A 101 -16.99 2.11 1.27
C GLU A 101 -16.55 0.67 0.97
N LYS A 102 -15.25 0.49 0.73
CA LYS A 102 -14.60 -0.80 0.57
C LYS A 102 -14.17 -1.32 1.94
N CYS A 103 -14.08 -2.64 2.07
CA CYS A 103 -13.53 -3.28 3.27
C CYS A 103 -12.09 -2.80 3.52
N SER A 104 -11.67 -2.85 4.78
CA SER A 104 -10.36 -2.36 5.23
C SER A 104 -9.16 -3.08 4.60
N ASP A 105 -9.36 -4.27 4.03
CA ASP A 105 -8.38 -5.11 3.33
C ASP A 105 -8.31 -4.84 1.82
N PHE A 106 -8.67 -3.63 1.38
CA PHE A 106 -8.60 -3.25 -0.02
C PHE A 106 -7.16 -3.29 -0.57
N CYS A 107 -7.04 -3.48 -1.88
CA CYS A 107 -5.77 -3.61 -2.58
C CYS A 107 -5.74 -2.75 -3.85
N GLN A 108 -4.62 -2.77 -4.59
CA GLN A 108 -4.49 -2.01 -5.83
C GLN A 108 -5.56 -2.39 -6.88
N ASP A 109 -6.03 -3.64 -6.89
CA ASP A 109 -7.04 -4.13 -7.83
C ASP A 109 -8.44 -3.53 -7.55
N ASP A 110 -8.66 -2.92 -6.38
CA ASP A 110 -9.89 -2.19 -6.07
C ASP A 110 -9.96 -0.79 -6.71
N LEU A 111 -8.89 -0.35 -7.38
CA LEU A 111 -8.85 0.88 -8.17
C LEU A 111 -9.41 0.64 -9.57
N ALA A 112 -10.73 0.79 -9.72
CA ALA A 112 -11.45 0.53 -10.96
C ALA A 112 -11.27 1.68 -11.99
N ASP A 113 -10.79 1.35 -13.19
CA ASP A 113 -10.46 2.32 -14.24
C ASP A 113 -11.63 3.14 -14.76
N ASP A 114 -12.83 2.61 -14.65
CA ASP A 114 -14.10 3.21 -15.04
C ASP A 114 -14.73 4.06 -13.92
N ASP A 115 -14.17 4.05 -12.71
CA ASP A 115 -14.71 4.76 -11.55
C ASP A 115 -13.72 5.73 -10.89
N ILE A 116 -14.24 6.45 -9.91
CA ILE A 116 -13.47 7.35 -9.06
C ILE A 116 -13.38 6.75 -7.67
N MET A 117 -12.18 6.75 -7.12
CA MET A 117 -11.91 6.27 -5.78
C MET A 117 -11.57 7.45 -4.87
N LEU A 118 -12.19 7.52 -3.70
CA LEU A 118 -11.82 8.45 -2.64
C LEU A 118 -11.02 7.69 -1.58
N LEU A 119 -9.79 8.09 -1.32
CA LEU A 119 -8.93 7.52 -0.29
C LEU A 119 -8.67 8.57 0.79
N ASP A 120 -9.20 8.41 2.01
CA ASP A 120 -8.80 9.20 3.17
C ASP A 120 -7.66 8.45 3.88
N ASN A 121 -6.52 9.10 4.13
CA ASN A 121 -5.41 8.51 4.89
C ASN A 121 -5.20 9.13 6.28
N GLY A 122 -6.14 9.95 6.75
CA GLY A 122 -6.06 10.68 8.01
C GLY A 122 -5.53 12.11 7.90
N GLN A 123 -4.85 12.46 6.79
CA GLN A 123 -4.30 13.79 6.55
C GLN A 123 -4.82 14.41 5.25
N GLU A 124 -4.93 13.60 4.20
CA GLU A 124 -5.39 13.99 2.88
C GLU A 124 -6.49 13.03 2.41
N VAL A 125 -7.45 13.57 1.66
CA VAL A 125 -8.42 12.79 0.91
C VAL A 125 -8.03 12.89 -0.56
N TYR A 126 -7.62 11.77 -1.13
CA TYR A 126 -7.26 11.66 -2.52
C TYR A 126 -8.48 11.27 -3.34
N MET A 127 -8.76 12.03 -4.39
CA MET A 127 -9.66 11.65 -5.45
C MET A 127 -8.84 11.03 -6.57
N TRP A 128 -8.76 9.70 -6.60
CA TRP A 128 -8.14 8.94 -7.67
C TRP A 128 -9.12 8.79 -8.83
N VAL A 129 -8.70 9.21 -10.02
CA VAL A 129 -9.53 9.24 -11.22
C VAL A 129 -9.05 8.18 -12.21
N GLY A 130 -9.90 7.17 -12.42
CA GLY A 130 -9.71 6.16 -13.45
C GLY A 130 -9.74 6.75 -14.87
N THR A 131 -9.06 6.08 -15.80
CA THR A 131 -8.87 6.58 -17.17
C THR A 131 -10.14 6.55 -18.03
N GLN A 132 -11.17 5.82 -17.61
CA GLN A 132 -12.42 5.61 -18.34
C GLN A 132 -13.63 6.28 -17.65
N THR A 133 -13.37 7.14 -16.66
CA THR A 133 -14.41 7.84 -15.90
C THR A 133 -15.14 8.92 -16.70
N SER A 134 -16.43 9.09 -16.41
CA SER A 134 -17.23 10.16 -17.04
C SER A 134 -17.07 11.52 -16.35
N GLN A 135 -17.31 12.60 -17.10
CA GLN A 135 -17.35 13.97 -16.53
C GLN A 135 -18.44 14.14 -15.46
N VAL A 136 -19.52 13.34 -15.53
CA VAL A 136 -20.60 13.36 -14.55
C VAL A 136 -20.10 12.77 -13.24
N GLU A 137 -19.41 11.62 -13.28
CA GLU A 137 -18.82 11.00 -12.10
C GLU A 137 -17.77 11.89 -11.45
N ILE A 138 -16.90 12.55 -12.23
CA ILE A 138 -15.92 13.50 -11.70
C ILE A 138 -16.60 14.62 -10.90
N LYS A 139 -17.65 15.23 -11.46
CA LYS A 139 -18.36 16.33 -10.79
C LYS A 139 -19.08 15.86 -9.52
N LEU A 140 -19.72 14.70 -9.55
CA LEU A 140 -20.46 14.17 -8.40
C LEU A 140 -19.51 13.68 -7.30
N SER A 141 -18.41 13.03 -7.66
CA SER A 141 -17.37 12.59 -6.72
C SER A 141 -16.67 13.75 -6.05
N LEU A 142 -16.42 14.84 -6.78
CA LEU A 142 -15.87 16.06 -6.19
C LEU A 142 -16.81 16.65 -5.13
N LYS A 143 -18.12 16.69 -5.40
CA LYS A 143 -19.13 17.13 -4.42
C LYS A 143 -19.20 16.20 -3.22
N ALA A 144 -19.22 14.89 -3.45
CA ALA A 144 -19.21 13.89 -2.38
C ALA A 144 -17.97 14.03 -1.49
N CYS A 145 -16.79 14.23 -2.09
CA CYS A 145 -15.55 14.46 -1.37
C CYS A 145 -15.58 15.76 -0.54
N GLN A 146 -16.13 16.85 -1.08
CA GLN A 146 -16.28 18.11 -0.34
C GLN A 146 -17.17 17.94 0.90
N VAL A 147 -18.31 17.26 0.74
CA VAL A 147 -19.22 16.95 1.85
C VAL A 147 -18.54 16.05 2.88
N TYR A 148 -17.79 15.05 2.43
CA TYR A 148 -17.02 14.16 3.29
C TYR A 148 -16.00 14.95 4.13
N ILE A 149 -15.17 15.77 3.50
CA ILE A 149 -14.17 16.59 4.19
C ILE A 149 -14.82 17.54 5.19
N GLN A 150 -15.95 18.17 4.82
CA GLN A 150 -16.68 19.07 5.72
C GLN A 150 -17.22 18.32 6.95
N HIS A 151 -17.77 17.12 6.76
CA HIS A 151 -18.25 16.26 7.83
C HIS A 151 -17.10 15.73 8.71
N THR A 152 -15.98 15.31 8.13
CA THR A 152 -14.80 14.88 8.90
C THR A 152 -14.26 16.04 9.73
N ARG A 153 -14.21 17.26 9.17
CA ARG A 153 -13.77 18.47 9.90
C ARG A 153 -14.63 18.78 11.12
N SER A 154 -15.94 18.50 11.09
CA SER A 154 -16.82 18.74 12.25
C SER A 154 -16.70 17.66 13.33
N LYS A 155 -16.14 16.49 13.02
CA LYS A 155 -15.87 15.42 13.98
C LYS A 155 -14.44 15.45 14.51
N GLU A 156 -13.48 15.71 13.64
CA GLU A 156 -12.03 15.68 13.91
C GLU A 156 -11.39 17.03 13.57
N HIS A 157 -11.61 18.01 14.44
CA HIS A 157 -11.13 19.39 14.22
C HIS A 157 -9.59 19.50 14.20
N GLU A 158 -8.89 18.58 14.87
CA GLU A 158 -7.43 18.59 15.02
C GLU A 158 -6.69 18.09 13.77
N ARG A 159 -7.38 17.37 12.87
CA ARG A 159 -6.78 16.78 11.65
C ARG A 159 -7.56 17.20 10.40
N PRO A 160 -7.50 18.47 9.98
CA PRO A 160 -8.23 18.92 8.79
C PRO A 160 -7.71 18.23 7.53
N ARG A 161 -8.59 17.55 6.80
CA ARG A 161 -8.24 16.85 5.56
C ARG A 161 -8.10 17.81 4.38
N ARG A 162 -7.08 17.61 3.54
CA ARG A 162 -6.90 18.33 2.26
C ARG A 162 -7.29 17.45 1.09
N LEU A 163 -8.02 18.01 0.11
CA LEU A 163 -8.31 17.32 -1.14
C LEU A 163 -7.06 17.28 -2.04
N ARG A 164 -6.72 16.10 -2.57
CA ARG A 164 -5.71 15.89 -3.60
C ARG A 164 -6.30 15.17 -4.80
N LEU A 165 -5.92 15.57 -6.01
CA LEU A 165 -6.25 14.83 -7.22
C LEU A 165 -5.13 13.86 -7.54
N VAL A 166 -5.48 12.60 -7.79
CA VAL A 166 -4.56 11.56 -8.26
C VAL A 166 -5.11 11.00 -9.56
N ARG A 167 -4.24 10.76 -10.54
CA ARG A 167 -4.60 10.11 -11.79
C ARG A 167 -3.87 8.78 -11.87
N LYS A 168 -4.51 7.80 -12.51
CA LYS A 168 -3.87 6.52 -12.79
C LYS A 168 -2.49 6.71 -13.42
N GLY A 169 -1.47 6.06 -12.84
CA GLY A 169 -0.08 6.12 -13.31
C GLY A 169 0.71 7.35 -12.82
N ASN A 170 0.10 8.22 -12.01
CA ASN A 170 0.77 9.34 -11.36
C ASN A 170 0.47 9.38 -9.86
N GLU A 171 0.44 8.20 -9.23
CA GLU A 171 0.24 8.03 -7.80
C GLU A 171 1.52 8.36 -7.02
N GLN A 172 1.41 9.26 -6.04
CA GLN A 172 2.52 9.62 -5.15
C GLN A 172 2.64 8.60 -4.01
N ARG A 173 3.84 8.53 -3.39
CA ARG A 173 4.13 7.60 -2.28
C ARG A 173 3.10 7.66 -1.15
N ALA A 174 2.63 8.86 -0.80
CA ALA A 174 1.65 9.07 0.26
C ALA A 174 0.26 8.46 -0.04
N PHE A 175 -0.06 8.23 -1.31
CA PHE A 175 -1.23 7.47 -1.77
C PHE A 175 -0.90 5.98 -1.85
N THR A 176 0.19 5.59 -2.52
CA THR A 176 0.48 4.17 -2.79
C THR A 176 0.78 3.39 -1.52
N ARG A 177 1.32 4.03 -0.46
CA ARG A 177 1.64 3.36 0.81
C ARG A 177 0.40 2.88 1.58
N CYS A 178 -0.79 3.38 1.23
CA CYS A 178 -2.06 2.95 1.79
C CYS A 178 -2.55 1.60 1.26
N PHE A 179 -1.90 1.05 0.22
CA PHE A 179 -2.27 -0.22 -0.40
C PHE A 179 -1.17 -1.25 -0.14
N HIS A 180 -1.60 -2.49 0.13
CA HIS A 180 -0.67 -3.61 0.19
C HIS A 180 -0.09 -3.92 -1.19
N ALA A 181 1.21 -4.24 -1.23
CA ALA A 181 1.92 -4.74 -2.40
C ALA A 181 1.73 -3.89 -3.69
N TRP A 182 1.74 -2.56 -3.55
CA TRP A 182 1.62 -1.65 -4.70
C TRP A 182 2.66 -1.95 -5.78
N SER A 183 2.22 -2.06 -7.03
CA SER A 183 3.05 -2.39 -8.17
C SER A 183 2.61 -1.65 -9.44
N THR A 184 3.19 -1.99 -10.59
CA THR A 184 2.64 -1.56 -11.88
C THR A 184 1.27 -2.18 -12.08
N PHE A 185 0.29 -1.39 -12.53
CA PHE A 185 -1.05 -1.89 -12.82
C PHE A 185 -0.99 -3.09 -13.77
N ARG A 186 -1.67 -4.17 -13.41
CA ARG A 186 -1.78 -5.35 -14.25
C ARG A 186 -2.49 -4.99 -15.55
N GLN A 187 -1.98 -5.51 -16.65
CA GLN A 187 -2.63 -5.44 -17.95
C GLN A 187 -3.37 -6.76 -18.18
N ALA A 188 -4.59 -6.70 -18.70
CA ALA A 188 -5.28 -7.91 -19.14
C ALA A 188 -4.42 -8.59 -20.23
N PRO A 189 -4.29 -9.94 -20.21
CA PRO A 189 -3.68 -10.66 -21.32
C PRO A 189 -4.40 -10.30 -22.62
N ALA A 190 -3.63 -10.07 -23.68
CA ALA A 190 -4.15 -9.78 -25.02
C ALA A 190 -4.94 -10.95 -25.61
#